data_AF-A0A5J4QF52-F1
#
_entry.id   AF-A0A5J4QF52-F1
#
_cell.length_a   1.000
_cell.length_b   1.000
_cell.length_c   1.000
_cell.angle_alpha   90.00
_cell.angle_beta   90.00
_cell.angle_gamma   90.00
#
_symmetry.space_group_name_H-M   'P 1'
#
loop_
_entity.id
_entity.type
_entity.pdbx_description
1 polymer ?
#
loop_
_entity_poly.entity_id
_entity_poly.type
_entity_poly.pdbx_seq_one_letter_code
_entity_poly.pdbx_strand_id
1 'polypeptide(L)'
;MNIENVGNGTFSGNGKSKEEDKSKSKRGRKPKADKQEYRYMVRLNKAENERFLLLFRRSGMKNMSRFMADCVLNNPVKIVTVDKSVLDYVMLLSGFLHSLGR
;
A
#
# COMPACT_ATOMS: atom_id res chain seq x y z
N MET A 1 -12.71 9.28 18.41
CA MET A 1 -13.69 8.51 17.62
C MET A 1 -13.22 7.07 17.64
N ASN A 2 -13.94 6.22 18.36
CA ASN A 2 -13.56 4.84 18.62
C ASN A 2 -13.99 3.99 17.42
N ILE A 3 -13.02 3.35 16.77
CA ILE A 3 -13.31 2.38 15.70
C ILE A 3 -13.47 1.04 16.38
N GLU A 4 -14.72 0.63 16.51
CA GLU A 4 -15.12 -0.67 17.00
C GLU A 4 -14.60 -1.73 16.03
N ASN A 5 -13.87 -2.69 16.59
CA ASN A 5 -13.31 -3.84 15.90
C ASN A 5 -14.44 -4.67 15.29
N VAL A 6 -14.69 -4.52 13.98
CA VAL A 6 -15.45 -5.50 13.20
C VAL A 6 -14.50 -6.64 12.85
N GLY A 7 -14.43 -7.60 13.77
CA GLY A 7 -13.70 -8.84 13.57
C GLY A 7 -14.32 -9.68 12.46
N ASN A 8 -13.51 -10.10 11.50
CA ASN A 8 -13.73 -11.34 10.77
C ASN A 8 -12.56 -12.28 11.06
N GLY A 9 -12.75 -13.15 12.05
CA GLY A 9 -11.96 -14.39 12.16
C GLY A 9 -12.24 -15.23 10.91
N THR A 10 -11.23 -15.75 10.22
CA THR A 10 -10.38 -16.81 10.73
C THR A 10 -9.00 -16.72 10.10
N PHE A 11 -8.00 -16.37 10.91
CA PHE A 11 -6.59 -16.62 10.59
C PHE A 11 -6.09 -17.70 11.55
N SER A 12 -6.18 -18.97 11.13
CA SER A 12 -5.38 -20.03 11.71
C SER A 12 -4.16 -20.22 10.81
N GLY A 13 -3.10 -19.51 11.16
CA GLY A 13 -1.80 -19.61 10.50
C GLY A 13 -0.73 -19.69 11.58
N ASN A 14 -0.55 -20.88 12.16
CA ASN A 14 0.58 -21.16 13.03
C ASN A 14 1.88 -20.80 12.30
N GLY A 15 2.56 -19.76 12.78
CA GLY A 15 3.95 -19.46 12.44
C GLY A 15 4.84 -20.59 12.95
N LYS A 16 5.01 -21.64 12.14
CA LYS A 16 6.10 -22.60 12.32
C LYS A 16 7.28 -22.11 11.48
N SER A 17 8.23 -21.46 12.15
CA SER A 17 9.62 -21.39 11.69
C SER A 17 10.10 -22.81 11.47
N LYS A 18 10.28 -23.20 10.19
CA LYS A 18 10.88 -24.49 9.86
C LYS A 18 12.38 -24.30 9.74
N GLU A 19 13.06 -24.42 10.86
CA GLU A 19 14.35 -25.11 10.85
C GLU A 19 14.13 -26.58 10.44
N GLU A 20 15.20 -27.14 9.91
CA GLU A 20 15.25 -28.24 8.96
C GLU A 20 14.57 -29.53 9.41
N ASP A 21 13.60 -30.01 8.62
CA ASP A 21 13.17 -31.41 8.64
C ASP A 21 13.37 -32.02 7.25
N LYS A 22 14.57 -32.57 7.06
CA LYS A 22 15.01 -33.36 5.90
C LYS A 22 14.25 -34.71 5.83
N SER A 23 12.93 -34.70 5.59
CA SER A 23 12.19 -35.97 5.33
C SER A 23 10.77 -35.80 4.76
N LYS A 24 10.44 -34.68 4.10
CA LYS A 24 9.13 -34.54 3.45
C LYS A 24 9.20 -35.04 2.00
N SER A 25 8.43 -36.10 1.72
CA SER A 25 8.23 -36.75 0.41
C SER A 25 8.40 -35.80 -0.78
N LYS A 26 9.21 -36.19 -1.78
CA LYS A 26 9.49 -35.44 -3.03
C LYS A 26 8.27 -35.30 -3.96
N ARG A 27 7.04 -35.40 -3.43
CA ARG A 27 5.81 -35.38 -4.19
C ARG A 27 5.06 -34.08 -3.91
N GLY A 28 4.93 -33.24 -4.93
CA GLY A 28 4.20 -31.96 -4.86
C GLY A 28 4.91 -30.84 -5.63
N ARG A 29 4.21 -29.72 -5.82
CA ARG A 29 4.81 -28.52 -6.41
C ARG A 29 5.86 -27.97 -5.44
N LYS A 30 7.07 -27.71 -5.94
CA LYS A 30 8.11 -27.04 -5.15
C LYS A 30 7.58 -25.69 -4.64
N PRO A 31 7.77 -25.36 -3.35
CA PRO A 31 7.39 -24.06 -2.83
C PRO A 31 8.15 -22.95 -3.60
N LYS A 32 7.51 -21.78 -3.73
CA LYS A 32 8.18 -20.60 -4.29
C LYS A 32 9.24 -20.12 -3.31
N ALA A 33 10.39 -19.66 -3.82
CA ALA A 33 11.43 -19.04 -3.00
C ALA A 33 10.87 -17.79 -2.27
N ASP A 34 10.29 -16.85 -3.02
CA ASP A 34 9.64 -15.67 -2.46
C ASP A 34 8.13 -15.84 -2.46
N LYS A 35 7.62 -16.28 -1.33
CA LYS A 35 6.17 -16.43 -1.13
C LYS A 35 5.56 -15.06 -0.83
N GLN A 36 4.55 -14.66 -1.60
CA GLN A 36 3.72 -13.50 -1.27
C GLN A 36 2.81 -13.86 -0.08
N GLU A 37 3.24 -13.49 1.13
CA GLU A 37 2.55 -13.84 2.37
C GLU A 37 1.47 -12.84 2.76
N TYR A 38 1.72 -11.55 2.53
CA TYR A 38 0.81 -10.47 2.90
C TYR A 38 -0.17 -10.17 1.77
N ARG A 39 -1.43 -9.92 2.13
CA ARG A 39 -2.50 -9.56 1.21
C ARG A 39 -3.30 -8.39 1.76
N TYR A 40 -3.48 -7.37 0.92
CA TYR A 40 -4.33 -6.21 1.20
C TYR A 40 -5.48 -6.17 0.20
N MET A 41 -6.66 -5.76 0.66
CA MET A 41 -7.85 -5.62 -0.17
C MET A 41 -8.25 -4.15 -0.25
N VAL A 42 -8.49 -3.67 -1.47
CA VAL A 42 -8.97 -2.32 -1.73
C VAL A 42 -10.42 -2.40 -2.21
N ARG A 43 -11.27 -1.54 -1.66
CA ARG A 43 -12.64 -1.35 -2.13
C ARG A 43 -12.68 -0.14 -3.05
N LEU A 44 -13.28 -0.29 -4.23
CA LEU A 44 -13.43 0.78 -5.22
C LEU A 44 -14.92 1.09 -5.38
N ASN A 45 -15.25 2.37 -5.52
CA ASN A 45 -16.57 2.78 -6.00
C ASN A 45 -16.67 2.60 -7.53
N LYS A 46 -17.86 2.85 -8.10
CA LYS A 46 -18.10 2.65 -9.54
C LYS A 46 -17.14 3.46 -10.42
N ALA A 47 -16.96 4.75 -10.11
CA ALA A 47 -16.13 5.66 -10.90
C ALA A 47 -14.63 5.31 -10.81
N GLU A 48 -14.16 4.92 -9.63
CA GLU A 48 -12.80 4.45 -9.39
C GLU A 48 -12.52 3.14 -10.14
N ASN A 49 -13.49 2.22 -10.15
CA ASN A 49 -13.37 0.96 -10.88
C ASN A 49 -13.28 1.17 -12.40
N GLU A 50 -14.07 2.07 -12.97
CA GLU A 50 -13.98 2.42 -14.39
C GLU A 50 -12.59 2.97 -14.75
N ARG A 51 -12.07 3.91 -13.95
CA ARG A 51 -10.71 4.44 -14.12
C ARG A 51 -9.65 3.35 -14.00
N PHE A 52 -9.77 2.46 -13.01
CA PHE A 52 -8.86 1.34 -12.81
C PHE A 52 -8.82 0.41 -14.04
N LEU A 53 -9.98 0.05 -14.59
CA LEU A 53 -10.07 -0.83 -15.75
C LEU A 53 -9.44 -0.20 -17.00
N LEU A 54 -9.58 1.10 -17.20
CA LEU A 54 -8.92 1.82 -18.29
C LEU A 54 -7.39 1.76 -18.17
N LEU A 55 -6.86 2.02 -16.97
CA LEU A 55 -5.43 1.93 -16.71
C LEU A 55 -4.90 0.51 -16.88
N PHE A 56 -5.64 -0.49 -16.39
CA PHE A 56 -5.29 -1.90 -16.54
C PHE A 56 -5.21 -2.31 -18.02
N ARG A 57 -6.21 -1.95 -18.83
CA ARG A 57 -6.20 -2.22 -20.28
C ARG A 57 -5.01 -1.56 -20.98
N ARG A 58 -4.71 -0.31 -20.63
CA ARG A 58 -3.56 0.43 -21.18
C ARG A 58 -2.22 -0.21 -20.81
N SER A 59 -2.11 -0.81 -19.61
CA SER A 59 -0.88 -1.45 -19.14
C SER A 59 -0.50 -2.72 -19.91
N GLY A 60 -1.47 -3.38 -20.58
CA GLY A 60 -1.24 -4.64 -21.28
C GLY A 60 -0.92 -5.84 -20.37
N MET A 61 -1.01 -5.68 -19.05
CA MET A 61 -0.75 -6.76 -18.11
C MET A 61 -1.88 -7.79 -18.10
N LYS A 62 -1.51 -9.07 -17.91
CA LYS A 62 -2.50 -10.17 -17.86
C LYS A 62 -3.16 -10.35 -16.49
N ASN A 63 -2.55 -9.82 -15.43
CA ASN A 63 -3.00 -10.03 -14.05
C ASN A 63 -3.24 -8.70 -13.34
N MET A 64 -4.49 -8.49 -12.91
CA MET A 64 -4.91 -7.28 -12.19
C MET A 64 -4.19 -7.10 -10.85
N SER A 65 -3.87 -8.17 -10.11
CA SER A 65 -3.21 -8.03 -8.81
C SER A 65 -1.77 -7.57 -8.93
N ARG A 66 -1.05 -8.07 -9.96
CA ARG A 66 0.29 -7.58 -10.28
C ARG A 66 0.25 -6.14 -10.74
N PHE A 67 -0.69 -5.78 -11.60
CA PHE A 67 -0.87 -4.39 -12.02
C PHE A 67 -1.11 -3.46 -10.82
N MET A 68 -1.98 -3.84 -9.89
CA MET A 68 -2.21 -3.06 -8.67
C MET A 68 -0.93 -2.93 -7.82
N ALA A 69 -0.21 -4.03 -7.59
CA ALA A 69 1.03 -4.01 -6.83
C ALA A 69 2.09 -3.11 -7.50
N ASP A 70 2.28 -3.25 -8.81
CA ASP A 70 3.22 -2.45 -9.59
C ASP A 70 2.82 -0.96 -9.58
N CYS A 71 1.52 -0.65 -9.64
CA CYS A 71 1.02 0.72 -9.58
C CYS A 71 1.28 1.34 -8.20
N VAL A 72 1.16 0.57 -7.12
CA VAL A 72 1.43 1.07 -5.75
C VAL A 72 2.94 1.20 -5.48
N LEU A 73 3.75 0.27 -5.98
CA LEU A 73 5.18 0.18 -5.68
C LEU A 73 6.06 1.00 -6.63
N ASN A 74 5.71 1.07 -7.92
CA ASN A 74 6.52 1.73 -8.95
C ASN A 74 6.08 3.15 -9.28
N ASN A 75 4.89 3.58 -8.83
CA ASN A 75 4.55 5.00 -8.93
C ASN A 75 5.32 5.74 -7.82
N PRO A 76 6.02 6.85 -8.13
CA PRO A 76 6.60 7.69 -7.10
C PRO A 76 5.46 8.31 -6.28
N VAL A 77 5.17 7.71 -5.13
CA VAL A 77 4.26 8.31 -4.16
C VAL A 77 4.96 9.56 -3.64
N LYS A 78 4.54 10.73 -4.11
CA LYS A 78 4.95 12.01 -3.51
C LYS A 78 4.31 12.09 -2.12
N ILE A 79 5.00 11.55 -1.13
CA ILE A 79 4.65 11.77 0.27
C ILE A 79 5.11 13.19 0.60
N VAL A 80 4.22 14.16 0.45
CA VAL A 80 4.45 15.51 0.96
C VAL A 80 4.11 15.49 2.45
N THR A 81 5.13 15.40 3.29
CA THR A 81 4.98 15.61 4.72
C THR A 81 4.72 17.10 4.95
N VAL A 82 3.46 17.47 5.14
CA VAL A 82 3.07 18.84 5.46
C VAL A 82 3.19 19.04 6.97
N ASP A 83 4.26 19.69 7.40
CA ASP A 83 4.36 20.20 8.77
C ASP A 83 3.66 21.56 8.85
N LYS A 84 2.52 21.59 9.54
CA LYS A 84 1.71 22.80 9.68
C LYS A 84 2.45 23.89 10.45
N SER A 85 3.29 23.53 11.41
CA SER A 85 4.02 24.51 12.24
C SER A 85 5.02 25.33 11.43
N VAL A 86 5.71 24.68 10.47
CA VAL A 86 6.66 25.34 9.57
C VAL A 86 5.93 26.24 8.58
N LEU A 87 4.76 25.82 8.07
CA LEU A 87 3.94 26.67 7.21
C LEU A 87 3.43 27.91 7.94
N ASP A 88 2.91 27.72 9.15
CA ASP A 88 2.43 28.83 9.99
C ASP A 88 3.57 29.81 10.31
N TYR A 89 4.77 29.29 10.61
CA TYR A 89 5.95 30.11 10.83
C TYR A 89 6.36 30.92 9.59
N VAL A 90 6.37 30.29 8.40
CA VAL A 90 6.68 30.99 7.15
C VAL A 90 5.62 32.05 6.81
N MET A 91 4.33 31.78 7.08
CA MET A 91 3.25 32.76 6.91
C MET A 91 3.41 33.95 7.87
N LEU A 92 3.71 33.71 9.14
CA LEU A 92 3.95 34.76 10.13
C LEU A 92 5.16 35.62 9.76
N LEU A 93 6.27 34.97 9.39
CA LEU A 93 7.52 35.65 9.03
C LEU A 93 7.37 36.48 7.76
N SER A 94 6.71 35.95 6.73
CA SER A 94 6.44 36.70 5.49
C SER A 94 5.51 37.88 5.72
N GLY A 95 4.48 37.73 6.57
CA GLY A 95 3.62 38.84 6.99
C GLY A 95 4.40 39.94 7.72
N PHE A 96 5.29 39.56 8.63
CA PHE A 96 6.16 40.49 9.35
C PHE A 96 7.09 41.27 8.41
N LEU A 97 7.80 40.57 7.52
CA LEU A 97 8.71 41.20 6.55
C LEU A 97 7.97 42.14 5.59
N HIS A 98 6.78 41.74 5.14
CA HIS A 98 5.93 42.58 4.30
C HIS A 98 5.43 43.83 5.05
N SER A 99 5.21 43.75 6.35
CA SER A 99 4.84 44.92 7.18
C SER A 99 6.01 45.87 7.46
N LEU A 100 7.24 45.36 7.45
CA LEU A 100 8.45 46.15 7.75
C LEU A 100 9.03 46.85 6.51
N GLY A 101 8.72 46.36 5.31
CA GLY A 101 9.16 46.92 4.02
C GLY A 101 8.25 48.02 3.46
N ARG A 102 7.35 48.58 4.27
CA ARG A 102 6.50 49.73 3.94
C ARG A 102 6.80 50.92 4.83
#